data_AF-A0A7J9I6H7-F1
#
_entry.id   AF-A0A7J9I6H7-F1
#
_cell.length_a   1.000
_cell.length_b   1.000
_cell.length_c   1.000
_cell.angle_alpha   90.00
_cell.angle_beta   90.00
_cell.angle_gamma   90.00
#
_symmetry.space_group_name_H-M   'P 1'
#
loop_
_entity.id
_entity.type
_entity.pdbx_description
1 polymer ?
#
loop_
_entity_poly.entity_id
_entity_poly.type
_entity_poly.pdbx_seq_one_letter_code
_entity_poly.pdbx_strand_id
1 'polypeptide(L)'
;MGLRSVTIMGDSKTVIKKCQATGMDKSIIGAVIRDIQNHSSRFQEIIFQFIQKPENYQAHKLAKEMLTKGEERNLVGIERIYNEGPLQEEWAKNPD
;
A
#
# COMPACT_ATOMS: atom_id res chain seq x y z
N MET A 1 19.87 -1.92 11.07
CA MET A 1 19.29 -0.66 11.61
C MET A 1 18.13 -0.29 10.71
N GLY A 2 16.93 -0.10 11.27
CA GLY A 2 15.70 0.16 10.50
C GLY A 2 15.52 1.64 10.11
N LEU A 3 14.42 1.95 9.41
CA LEU A 3 14.02 3.31 9.11
C LEU A 3 13.70 4.06 10.42
N ARG A 4 14.27 5.26 10.62
CA ARG A 4 14.03 6.09 11.81
C ARG A 4 12.84 7.02 11.65
N SER A 5 12.72 7.65 10.48
CA SER A 5 11.63 8.56 10.12
C SER A 5 10.95 8.06 8.85
N VAL A 6 9.62 8.07 8.83
CA VAL A 6 8.82 7.58 7.72
C VAL A 6 7.65 8.53 7.43
N THR A 7 7.47 8.87 6.15
CA THR A 7 6.28 9.58 5.67
C THR A 7 5.39 8.63 4.89
N ILE A 8 4.19 8.38 5.40
CA ILE A 8 3.16 7.59 4.74
C ILE A 8 2.24 8.53 3.96
N MET A 9 2.29 8.43 2.63
CA MET A 9 1.49 9.26 1.73
C MET A 9 0.27 8.48 1.23
N GLY A 10 -0.87 9.16 1.08
CA GLY A 10 -2.06 8.57 0.48
C GLY A 10 -3.10 9.60 0.03
N ASP A 11 -3.98 9.20 -0.87
CA ASP A 11 -5.02 10.03 -1.48
C ASP A 11 -6.40 9.91 -0.79
N SER A 12 -6.51 9.10 0.27
CA SER A 12 -7.70 9.04 1.11
C SER A 12 -7.58 9.99 2.31
N LYS A 13 -8.16 11.18 2.19
CA LYS A 13 -8.22 12.17 3.30
C LYS A 13 -8.79 11.56 4.59
N THR A 14 -9.81 10.72 4.46
CA THR A 14 -10.46 10.08 5.60
C THR A 14 -9.51 9.14 6.33
N VAL A 15 -8.78 8.29 5.62
CA VAL A 15 -7.85 7.34 6.23
C VAL A 15 -6.66 8.08 6.85
N ILE A 16 -6.07 9.06 6.16
CA ILE A 16 -4.97 9.87 6.69
C ILE A 16 -5.37 10.53 8.02
N LYS A 17 -6.54 11.17 8.07
CA LYS A 17 -7.04 11.80 9.32
C LYS A 17 -7.28 10.80 10.44
N LYS A 18 -7.76 9.60 10.12
CA LYS A 18 -7.98 8.53 11.11
C LYS A 18 -6.67 8.05 11.71
N CYS A 19 -5.63 7.85 10.89
CA CYS A 19 -4.30 7.47 11.37
C CYS A 19 -3.67 8.54 12.27
N GLN A 20 -3.90 9.82 11.98
CA GLN A 20 -3.42 10.95 12.78
C GLN A 20 -4.18 11.15 14.10
N ALA A 21 -5.41 10.65 14.21
CA ALA A 21 -6.23 10.83 15.41
C ALA A 21 -5.70 9.97 16.56
N THR A 22 -5.76 10.49 17.79
CA THR A 22 -5.32 9.74 18.99
C THR A 22 -6.43 8.90 19.62
N GLY A 23 -7.68 9.09 19.19
CA GLY A 23 -8.84 8.37 19.72
C GLY A 23 -9.07 7.03 19.04
N MET A 24 -9.82 6.16 19.73
CA MET A 24 -10.27 4.89 19.15
C MET A 24 -11.23 5.13 17.99
N ASP A 25 -10.86 4.64 16.81
CA ASP A 25 -11.71 4.68 15.63
C ASP A 25 -12.83 3.64 15.72
N LYS A 26 -14.09 4.09 15.61
CA LYS A 26 -15.30 3.23 15.71
C LYS A 26 -15.86 2.80 14.34
N SER A 27 -15.16 3.07 13.25
CA SER A 27 -15.59 2.66 11.91
C SER A 27 -15.27 1.20 11.64
N ILE A 28 -15.78 0.67 10.52
CA ILE A 28 -15.55 -0.71 10.07
C ILE A 28 -14.04 -1.01 9.92
N ILE A 29 -13.22 -0.01 9.57
CA ILE A 29 -11.76 -0.15 9.45
C ILE A 29 -11.00 0.15 10.75
N GLY A 30 -11.69 0.34 11.88
CA GLY A 30 -11.08 0.80 13.14
C GLY A 30 -9.99 -0.12 13.66
N ALA A 31 -10.13 -1.44 13.46
CA ALA A 31 -9.09 -2.42 13.79
C ALA A 31 -7.79 -2.18 13.01
N VAL A 32 -7.90 -1.92 11.70
CA VAL A 32 -6.74 -1.61 10.83
C VAL A 32 -6.08 -0.30 11.24
N ILE A 33 -6.85 0.73 11.56
CA ILE A 33 -6.32 2.02 12.04
C ILE A 33 -5.55 1.83 13.35
N ARG A 34 -6.09 1.05 14.29
CA ARG A 34 -5.43 0.76 15.56
C ARG A 34 -4.12 0.00 15.35
N ASP A 35 -4.10 -0.97 14.45
CA ASP A 35 -2.87 -1.71 14.15
C ASP A 35 -1.78 -0.81 13.56
N ILE A 36 -2.15 0.08 12.62
CA ILE A 36 -1.23 1.08 12.08
C ILE A 36 -0.65 1.94 13.21
N GLN A 37 -1.51 2.49 14.07
CA GLN A 37 -1.08 3.34 15.19
C GLN A 37 -0.19 2.61 16.19
N ASN A 38 -0.44 1.33 16.47
CA ASN A 38 0.43 0.53 17.32
C ASN A 38 1.81 0.34 16.68
N HIS A 39 1.87 0.12 15.36
CA HIS A 39 3.13 -0.04 14.62
C HIS A 39 3.89 1.28 14.44
N SER A 40 3.20 2.41 14.43
CA SER A 40 3.81 3.75 14.38
C SER A 40 4.84 3.98 15.49
N SER A 41 4.64 3.38 16.67
CA SER A 41 5.57 3.49 17.82
C SER A 41 6.97 2.91 17.58
N ARG A 42 7.15 2.14 16.49
CA ARG A 42 8.45 1.56 16.11
C ARG A 42 9.38 2.56 15.41
N PHE A 43 8.84 3.71 14.99
CA PHE A 43 9.59 4.77 14.32
C PHE A 43 9.85 5.91 15.31
N GLN A 44 10.98 6.59 15.16
CA GLN A 44 11.26 7.82 15.92
C GLN A 44 10.33 8.95 15.47
N GLU A 45 10.00 8.97 14.18
CA GLU A 45 9.07 9.94 13.60
C GLU A 45 8.24 9.25 12.52
N ILE A 46 6.94 9.54 12.51
CA ILE A 46 6.04 9.09 11.45
C ILE A 46 5.06 10.21 11.09
N ILE A 47 4.93 10.48 9.80
CA ILE A 47 4.04 11.51 9.27
C ILE A 47 3.05 10.85 8.33
N PHE A 48 1.76 11.10 8.54
CA PHE A 48 0.72 10.73 7.59
C PHE A 48 0.38 11.96 6.74
N GLN A 49 0.56 11.87 5.43
CA GLN A 49 0.37 13.01 4.52
C GLN A 49 -0.67 12.68 3.46
N PHE A 50 -1.64 13.59 3.32
CA PHE A 50 -2.55 13.55 2.17
C PHE A 50 -1.84 14.11 0.94
N ILE A 51 -1.91 13.35 -0.16
CA ILE A 51 -1.45 13.75 -1.50
C ILE A 51 -2.59 13.61 -2.51
N GLN A 52 -2.50 14.28 -3.66
CA GLN A 52 -3.54 14.11 -4.67
C GLN A 52 -3.46 12.75 -5.35
N LYS A 53 -4.59 12.23 -5.86
CA LYS A 53 -4.63 10.93 -6.55
C LYS A 53 -3.60 10.77 -7.68
N PRO A 54 -3.33 11.78 -8.54
CA PRO A 54 -2.28 11.68 -9.55
C PRO A 54 -0.88 11.51 -8.95
N GLU A 55 -0.60 12.12 -7.80
CA GLU A 55 0.66 11.96 -7.07
C GLU A 55 0.76 10.55 -6.44
N ASN A 56 -0.38 9.95 -6.09
CA ASN A 56 -0.48 8.57 -5.59
C ASN A 56 -0.63 7.52 -6.71
N TYR A 57 -0.28 7.86 -7.96
CA TYR A 57 -0.56 7.02 -9.13
C TYR A 57 -0.01 5.60 -9.02
N GLN A 58 1.23 5.44 -8.52
CA GLN A 58 1.86 4.12 -8.43
C GLN A 58 1.12 3.19 -7.46
N ALA A 59 0.74 3.68 -6.27
CA ALA A 59 -0.03 2.90 -5.31
C ALA A 59 -1.43 2.59 -5.84
N HIS A 60 -2.07 3.55 -6.51
CA HIS A 60 -3.37 3.35 -7.14
C HIS A 60 -3.33 2.29 -8.25
N LYS A 61 -2.32 2.35 -9.11
CA LYS A 61 -2.10 1.39 -10.19
C LYS A 61 -1.90 0.00 -9.63
N LEU A 62 -1.02 -0.16 -8.63
CA LEU A 62 -0.76 -1.45 -7.98
C LEU A 62 -2.03 -2.03 -7.35
N ALA A 63 -2.77 -1.23 -6.59
CA ALA A 63 -4.03 -1.67 -5.97
C ALA A 63 -5.06 -2.10 -7.02
N LYS A 64 -5.17 -1.36 -8.13
CA LYS A 64 -6.09 -1.68 -9.22
C LYS A 64 -5.70 -2.97 -9.93
N GLU A 65 -4.41 -3.16 -10.22
CA GLU A 65 -3.90 -4.38 -10.85
C GLU A 65 -4.19 -5.62 -9.98
N MET A 66 -3.94 -5.54 -8.68
CA MET A 66 -4.22 -6.63 -7.73
C MET A 66 -5.72 -6.94 -7.65
N LEU A 67 -6.57 -5.90 -7.62
CA LEU A 67 -8.02 -6.08 -7.63
C LEU A 67 -8.51 -6.77 -8.93
N THR A 68 -7.99 -6.37 -10.09
CA THR A 68 -8.40 -6.95 -11.38
C THR A 68 -7.94 -8.40 -11.57
N LYS A 69 -6.83 -8.80 -10.94
CA LYS A 69 -6.31 -10.18 -11.01
C LYS A 69 -7.06 -11.16 -10.10
N GLY A 70 -8.05 -10.70 -9.31
CA GLY A 70 -8.78 -11.55 -8.37
C GLY A 70 -7.90 -12.10 -7.24
N GLU A 71 -6.71 -11.51 -7.03
CA GLU A 71 -5.78 -11.90 -5.99
C GLU A 71 -6.17 -11.23 -4.67
N GLU A 72 -7.35 -11.56 -4.13
CA GLU A 72 -7.83 -11.09 -2.82
C GLU A 72 -6.94 -11.54 -1.65
N ARG A 73 -5.82 -12.23 -1.92
CA ARG A 73 -5.00 -12.99 -0.95
C ARG A 73 -3.52 -12.62 -0.91
N ASN A 74 -3.11 -11.38 -1.19
CA ASN A 74 -1.69 -11.01 -1.08
C ASN A 74 -1.45 -9.76 -0.22
N LEU A 75 -1.79 -9.86 1.07
CA LEU A 75 -1.03 -9.17 2.14
C LEU A 75 0.01 -10.13 2.76
N VAL A 76 0.65 -10.96 1.93
CA VAL A 76 1.85 -11.69 2.32
C VAL A 76 3.02 -10.77 2.00
N GLY A 77 3.63 -10.22 3.06
CA GLY A 77 5.00 -9.69 3.12
C GLY A 77 5.53 -9.01 1.87
N ILE A 78 5.68 -7.68 1.94
CA ILE A 78 6.57 -6.92 1.05
C ILE A 78 7.99 -7.48 1.23
N GLU A 79 8.30 -8.54 0.50
CA GLU A 79 9.64 -9.06 0.32
C GLU A 79 9.71 -9.80 -1.01
N ARG A 80 9.46 -9.06 -2.10
CA ARG A 80 10.05 -9.36 -3.41
C ARG A 80 10.61 -8.07 -3.98
N ILE A 81 11.77 -7.74 -3.44
CA ILE A 81 12.82 -6.95 -4.05
C ILE A 81 13.01 -7.45 -5.50
N TYR A 82 13.11 -6.50 -6.42
CA TYR A 82 13.53 -6.56 -7.83
C TYR A 82 14.03 -7.91 -8.36
N ASN A 83 13.47 -8.33 -9.50
CA ASN A 83 14.27 -8.70 -10.67
C ASN A 83 13.41 -8.57 -11.93
N GLU A 84 13.84 -7.66 -12.80
CA GLU A 84 13.37 -7.55 -14.17
C GLU A 84 13.82 -8.79 -14.97
N GLY A 85 12.90 -9.36 -15.73
CA GLY A 85 13.20 -10.29 -16.80
C GLY A 85 12.17 -10.03 -17.92
N PRO A 86 12.59 -9.88 -19.18
CA PRO A 86 11.67 -9.51 -20.25
C PRO A 86 10.69 -10.66 -20.47
N LEU A 87 9.38 -10.34 -20.45
CA LEU A 87 8.34 -11.22 -20.96
C LEU A 87 8.56 -11.37 -22.47
N GLN A 88 9.35 -12.36 -22.87
CA GLN A 88 9.34 -12.86 -24.24
C GLN A 88 8.00 -13.56 -24.46
N GLU A 89 7.10 -12.83 -25.09
CA GLU A 89 5.85 -13.31 -25.64
C GLU A 89 6.15 -14.09 -26.93
N GLU A 90 6.73 -15.29 -26.81
CA GLU A 90 6.67 -16.30 -27.85
C GLU A 90 5.62 -17.31 -27.42
N TRP A 91 4.40 -17.24 -27.99
CA TRP A 91 3.53 -18.38 -28.33
C TRP A 91 2.33 -17.90 -29.17
N ALA A 92 2.56 -17.76 -30.48
CA ALA A 92 1.49 -17.91 -31.47
C ALA A 92 2.08 -18.37 -32.80
N LYS A 93 2.66 -19.57 -32.83
CA LYS A 93 2.71 -20.35 -34.08
C LYS A 93 1.41 -21.13 -34.17
N ASN A 94 0.41 -20.56 -34.83
CA ASN A 94 -0.67 -21.38 -35.37
C ASN A 94 -0.14 -22.11 -36.62
N PRO A 95 -0.30 -23.44 -36.71
CA PRO A 95 -0.20 -24.12 -37.98
C PRO A 95 -1.53 -23.96 -38.73
N ASP A 96 -1.46 -23.38 -39.94
CA ASP A 96 -2.16 -23.78 -41.18
C ASP A 96 -1.76 -22.82 -42.32
#